data_AF-A0A1Z5TBI7-F1
#
_entry.id   AF-A0A1Z5TBI7-F1
#
_cell.length_a   1.000
_cell.length_b   1.000
_cell.length_c   1.000
_cell.angle_alpha   90.00
_cell.angle_beta   90.00
_cell.angle_gamma   90.00
#
_symmetry.space_group_name_H-M   'P 1'
#
loop_
_entity.id
_entity.type
_entity.pdbx_description
1 polymer ?
#
loop_
_entity_poly.entity_id
_entity_poly.type
_entity_poly.pdbx_seq_one_letter_code
_entity_poly.pdbx_strand_id
1 'polypeptide(L)'
;MAKLFIGGLAWHTDDQTLRSKFEEFGQVDEAIVVKDRDTGRSRGFGFVRFAEESAAENAIAQMNNVEFDGRQIRVDKASERPAGGSGGFGGGRGGGYSGGGFGGGRGGYGGGYNGGYGGGGFSGGGGNWRQAGGYGQPGGYGGGYQQGPPGGYGGPPQGGQQGGCAGARTAEVHRLEIPRPAPGPGDADGRPIRISQIRSSSHTAPGLAPHEVSFLRLLDAITNGSQIEFSYTGTTVLYKPGLITGSAAGHGASGGVIRHELPADCTRGVSYFLLPLCLLAPFSKAQVNVLFTGPGVITSSTETGDISADTVRTAILPIFRGFGIERNIELRMLRRSNSGKDGKGGGGEVQLVFGHQVRLPKTLHLMNGGRVKRIRGVAYSTGVAGANNARLIEAARGVLNEFCPDTYVYSDVSSAPLISAPERNNPSAKKKTGLGFGLSLVAEANTGVLYSADIASPPQGGEPPEDLGKKCALQLLESVSQGGCVSAVAAPTVLSLMAMGSEDVGRISMGKDVVGSEQVLQLARDLRAFGMSGWGLREGDDEEDVVVSIVGKGVGNVGRKIA
;
A
#
# COMPACT_ATOMS: atom_id res chain seq x y z
N MET A 1 -23.20 -45.16 -11.15
CA MET A 1 -23.37 -44.14 -10.09
C MET A 1 -22.73 -42.85 -10.55
N ALA A 2 -23.53 -41.80 -10.71
CA ALA A 2 -23.06 -40.49 -11.15
C ALA A 2 -23.54 -39.41 -10.17
N LYS A 3 -22.64 -38.48 -9.81
CA LYS A 3 -22.96 -37.32 -8.97
C LYS A 3 -23.12 -36.09 -9.85
N LEU A 4 -24.23 -35.38 -9.69
CA LEU A 4 -24.53 -34.14 -10.38
C LEU A 4 -24.42 -32.96 -9.39
N PHE A 5 -23.89 -31.85 -9.89
CA PHE A 5 -23.89 -30.55 -9.23
C PHE A 5 -25.03 -29.72 -9.79
N ILE A 6 -25.84 -29.15 -8.90
CA ILE A 6 -26.99 -28.30 -9.27
C ILE A 6 -26.76 -26.92 -8.65
N GLY A 7 -26.55 -25.92 -9.49
CA GLY A 7 -26.40 -24.52 -9.09
C GLY A 7 -27.64 -23.69 -9.43
N GLY A 8 -27.84 -22.57 -8.74
CA GLY A 8 -28.92 -21.62 -9.04
C GLY A 8 -30.22 -21.86 -8.29
N LEU A 9 -30.21 -22.71 -7.25
CA LEU A 9 -31.39 -23.00 -6.43
C LEU A 9 -31.86 -21.76 -5.65
N ALA A 10 -33.18 -21.66 -5.44
CA ALA A 10 -33.75 -20.62 -4.61
C ALA A 10 -33.38 -20.84 -3.13
N TRP A 11 -33.33 -19.76 -2.34
CA TRP A 11 -32.87 -19.83 -0.96
C TRP A 11 -33.82 -20.58 -0.01
N HIS A 12 -35.05 -20.85 -0.47
CA HIS A 12 -36.08 -21.60 0.26
C HIS A 12 -36.25 -23.03 -0.26
N THR A 13 -35.46 -23.46 -1.25
CA THR A 13 -35.51 -24.83 -1.76
C THR A 13 -34.84 -25.79 -0.77
N ASP A 14 -35.54 -26.90 -0.47
CA ASP A 14 -35.10 -27.95 0.44
C ASP A 14 -34.73 -29.25 -0.29
N ASP A 15 -34.04 -30.14 0.43
CA ASP A 15 -33.55 -31.43 -0.07
C ASP A 15 -34.67 -32.29 -0.65
N GLN A 16 -35.85 -32.26 -0.01
CA GLN A 16 -37.02 -33.05 -0.41
C GLN A 16 -37.62 -32.56 -1.73
N THR A 17 -37.73 -31.24 -1.92
CA THR A 17 -38.21 -30.64 -3.17
C THR A 17 -37.26 -30.90 -4.33
N LEU A 18 -35.94 -30.87 -4.06
CA LEU A 18 -34.92 -31.19 -5.06
C LEU A 18 -35.02 -32.68 -5.44
N ARG A 19 -35.13 -33.58 -4.46
CA ARG A 19 -35.25 -35.03 -4.70
C ARG A 19 -36.46 -35.36 -5.57
N SER A 20 -37.65 -34.87 -5.23
CA SER A 20 -38.88 -35.18 -5.97
C SER A 20 -38.84 -34.73 -7.44
N LYS A 21 -38.08 -33.66 -7.75
CA LYS A 21 -37.91 -33.19 -9.13
C LYS A 21 -36.92 -34.01 -9.94
N PHE A 22 -35.88 -34.55 -9.30
CA PHE A 22 -34.86 -35.36 -9.97
C PHE A 22 -35.22 -36.86 -10.02
N GLU A 23 -36.20 -37.31 -9.22
CA GLU A 23 -36.73 -38.68 -9.24
C GLU A 23 -37.51 -39.02 -10.53
N GLU A 24 -38.03 -38.02 -11.24
CA GLU A 24 -38.72 -38.20 -12.54
C GLU A 24 -37.78 -38.71 -13.64
N PHE A 25 -36.48 -38.45 -13.53
CA PHE A 25 -35.47 -38.83 -14.53
C PHE A 25 -34.74 -40.13 -14.19
N GLY A 26 -34.89 -40.63 -12.96
CA GLY A 26 -34.29 -41.90 -12.52
C GLY A 26 -34.20 -42.03 -11.01
N GLN A 27 -33.76 -43.21 -10.56
CA GLN A 27 -33.63 -43.50 -9.13
C GLN A 27 -32.49 -42.67 -8.48
N VAL A 28 -32.88 -41.76 -7.58
CA VAL A 28 -31.96 -40.90 -6.81
C VAL A 28 -31.57 -41.60 -5.49
N ASP A 29 -30.28 -41.85 -5.31
CA ASP A 29 -29.71 -42.44 -4.09
C ASP A 29 -29.60 -41.38 -2.97
N GLU A 30 -29.19 -40.16 -3.31
CA GLU A 30 -28.90 -39.11 -2.33
C GLU A 30 -29.08 -37.71 -2.94
N ALA A 31 -29.77 -36.80 -2.24
CA ALA A 31 -29.94 -35.40 -2.63
C ALA A 31 -29.64 -34.50 -1.43
N ILE A 32 -28.67 -33.59 -1.57
CA ILE A 32 -28.23 -32.69 -0.49
C ILE A 32 -28.07 -31.28 -1.03
N VAL A 33 -28.78 -30.32 -0.46
CA VAL A 33 -28.61 -28.88 -0.61
C VAL A 33 -27.61 -28.40 0.43
N VAL A 34 -26.57 -27.71 -0.01
CA VAL A 34 -25.54 -27.23 0.91
C VAL A 34 -26.05 -25.96 1.60
N LYS A 35 -26.29 -26.07 2.90
CA LYS A 35 -26.66 -24.96 3.78
C LYS A 35 -25.42 -24.44 4.52
N ASP A 36 -25.40 -23.14 4.79
CA ASP A 36 -24.36 -22.50 5.60
C ASP A 36 -24.49 -22.94 7.07
N ARG A 37 -23.39 -23.34 7.69
CA ARG A 37 -23.38 -23.97 9.03
C ARG A 37 -23.75 -22.98 10.14
N ASP A 38 -23.46 -21.70 9.94
CA ASP A 38 -23.64 -20.67 10.97
C ASP A 38 -25.00 -19.97 10.86
N THR A 39 -25.60 -19.94 9.66
CA THR A 39 -26.86 -19.20 9.40
C THR A 39 -28.04 -20.11 9.02
N GLY A 40 -27.81 -21.40 8.74
CA GLY A 40 -28.81 -22.35 8.30
C GLY A 40 -29.42 -22.05 6.91
N ARG A 41 -28.95 -21.00 6.23
CA ARG A 41 -29.46 -20.58 4.91
C ARG A 41 -28.83 -21.41 3.80
N SER A 42 -29.64 -21.81 2.83
CA SER A 42 -29.17 -22.52 1.62
C SER A 42 -28.18 -21.66 0.83
N ARG A 43 -27.03 -22.23 0.48
CA ARG A 43 -26.00 -21.56 -0.35
C ARG A 43 -26.37 -21.46 -1.84
N GLY A 44 -27.57 -21.91 -2.20
CA GLY A 44 -28.10 -21.85 -3.57
C GLY A 44 -27.52 -22.91 -4.51
N PHE A 45 -26.94 -23.98 -3.96
CA PHE A 45 -26.46 -25.13 -4.74
C PHE A 45 -26.62 -26.44 -3.95
N GLY A 46 -26.70 -27.55 -4.68
CA GLY A 46 -26.86 -28.89 -4.12
C GLY A 46 -26.22 -29.96 -4.98
N PHE A 47 -26.20 -31.19 -4.46
CA PHE A 47 -25.68 -32.37 -5.13
C PHE A 47 -26.74 -33.47 -5.15
N VAL A 48 -26.87 -34.12 -6.30
CA VAL A 48 -27.76 -35.28 -6.47
C VAL A 48 -26.94 -36.45 -6.99
N ARG A 49 -27.10 -37.62 -6.37
CA ARG A 49 -26.46 -38.87 -6.76
C ARG A 49 -27.49 -39.81 -7.35
N PHE A 50 -27.25 -40.26 -8.57
CA PHE A 50 -28.07 -41.26 -9.26
C PHE A 50 -27.42 -42.64 -9.20
N ALA A 51 -28.25 -43.67 -9.11
CA ALA A 51 -27.82 -45.07 -9.18
C ALA A 51 -27.22 -45.38 -10.56
N GLU A 52 -27.93 -44.99 -11.63
CA GLU A 52 -27.54 -45.19 -13.03
C GLU A 52 -26.89 -43.94 -13.65
N GLU A 53 -25.90 -44.14 -14.51
CA GLU A 53 -25.22 -43.05 -15.21
C GLU A 53 -26.02 -42.51 -16.40
N SER A 54 -26.80 -43.39 -17.06
CA SER A 54 -27.76 -43.05 -18.12
C SER A 54 -28.82 -42.05 -17.67
N ALA A 55 -29.36 -42.22 -16.46
CA ALA A 55 -30.32 -41.30 -15.86
C ALA A 55 -29.71 -39.89 -15.62
N ALA A 56 -28.43 -39.84 -15.25
CA ALA A 56 -27.74 -38.58 -14.97
C ALA A 56 -27.49 -37.75 -16.24
N GLU A 57 -27.18 -38.39 -17.37
CA GLU A 57 -26.99 -37.72 -18.67
C GLU A 57 -28.31 -37.18 -19.22
N ASN A 58 -29.41 -37.93 -19.07
CA ASN A 58 -30.75 -37.47 -19.43
C ASN A 58 -31.19 -36.28 -18.58
N ALA A 59 -30.90 -36.30 -17.28
CA ALA A 59 -31.20 -35.18 -16.38
C ALA A 59 -30.42 -33.91 -16.75
N ILE A 60 -29.13 -34.02 -17.12
CA ILE A 60 -28.34 -32.86 -17.59
C ILE A 60 -28.94 -32.29 -18.89
N ALA A 61 -29.32 -33.15 -19.84
CA ALA A 61 -29.83 -32.71 -21.14
C ALA A 61 -31.18 -31.96 -21.03
N GLN A 62 -32.06 -32.39 -20.11
CA GLN A 62 -33.40 -31.84 -19.99
C GLN A 62 -33.54 -30.72 -18.95
N MET A 63 -32.73 -30.72 -17.88
CA MET A 63 -32.89 -29.79 -16.75
C MET A 63 -31.86 -28.66 -16.71
N ASN A 64 -30.87 -28.63 -17.61
CA ASN A 64 -29.91 -27.54 -17.66
C ASN A 64 -30.52 -26.25 -18.24
N ASN A 65 -30.48 -25.17 -17.48
CA ASN A 65 -31.10 -23.85 -17.75
C ASN A 65 -32.64 -23.81 -17.66
N VAL A 66 -33.27 -24.77 -16.99
CA VAL A 66 -34.71 -24.73 -16.69
C VAL A 66 -34.98 -23.77 -15.53
N GLU A 67 -36.13 -23.08 -15.55
CA GLU A 67 -36.56 -22.23 -14.44
C GLU A 67 -37.19 -23.08 -13.32
N PHE A 68 -36.63 -22.95 -12.11
CA PHE A 68 -37.08 -23.62 -10.91
C PHE A 68 -37.16 -22.61 -9.74
N ASP A 69 -38.33 -22.50 -9.11
CA ASP A 69 -38.61 -21.54 -8.03
C ASP A 69 -38.20 -20.08 -8.37
N GLY A 70 -38.44 -19.66 -9.61
CA GLY A 70 -38.15 -18.30 -10.10
C GLY A 70 -36.67 -18.03 -10.40
N ARG A 71 -35.83 -19.07 -10.47
CA ARG A 71 -34.41 -18.98 -10.84
C ARG A 71 -34.03 -20.07 -11.84
N GLN A 72 -33.14 -19.74 -12.78
CA GLN A 72 -32.61 -20.75 -13.70
C GLN A 72 -31.60 -21.64 -12.99
N ILE A 73 -31.80 -22.95 -13.09
CA ILE A 73 -30.90 -23.96 -12.53
C ILE A 73 -29.86 -24.40 -13.56
N ARG A 74 -28.65 -24.69 -13.09
CA ARG A 74 -27.55 -25.22 -13.91
C ARG A 74 -27.15 -26.58 -13.38
N VAL A 75 -27.15 -27.59 -14.23
CA VAL A 75 -26.82 -28.98 -13.87
C VAL A 75 -25.55 -29.39 -14.60
N ASP A 76 -24.50 -29.73 -13.84
CA ASP A 76 -23.20 -30.16 -14.37
C ASP A 76 -22.78 -31.51 -13.74
N LYS A 77 -22.00 -32.34 -14.44
CA LYS A 77 -21.43 -33.59 -13.88
C LYS A 77 -20.39 -33.21 -12.81
N ALA A 78 -20.61 -33.63 -11.57
CA ALA A 78 -19.73 -33.27 -10.47
C ALA A 78 -18.44 -34.09 -10.53
N SER A 79 -17.28 -33.43 -10.64
CA SER A 79 -15.98 -34.08 -10.45
C SER A 79 -15.77 -34.37 -8.98
N GLU A 80 -15.48 -35.63 -8.63
CA GLU A 80 -15.10 -36.00 -7.26
C GLU A 80 -13.76 -35.33 -6.91
N ARG A 81 -13.82 -34.31 -6.05
CA ARG A 81 -12.64 -33.85 -5.33
C ARG A 81 -12.51 -34.77 -4.10
N PRO A 82 -11.42 -35.54 -3.93
CA PRO A 82 -11.31 -36.49 -2.82
C PRO A 82 -11.35 -35.75 -1.48
N ALA A 83 -12.19 -36.23 -0.57
CA ALA A 83 -12.42 -35.65 0.74
C ALA A 83 -11.52 -36.28 1.81
N GLY A 84 -10.59 -35.49 2.36
CA GLY A 84 -10.22 -35.49 3.78
C GLY A 84 -9.12 -36.43 4.28
N GLY A 85 -8.03 -35.85 4.80
CA GLY A 85 -7.08 -36.50 5.72
C GLY A 85 -6.30 -35.46 6.53
N SER A 86 -6.60 -35.37 7.84
CA SER A 86 -5.94 -34.52 8.84
C SER A 86 -4.70 -35.21 9.41
N GLY A 87 -3.61 -34.46 9.66
CA GLY A 87 -2.58 -34.81 10.66
C GLY A 87 -1.21 -35.28 10.14
N GLY A 88 -0.18 -34.44 10.36
CA GLY A 88 1.12 -34.76 11.00
C GLY A 88 2.04 -35.90 10.51
N PHE A 89 3.32 -35.52 10.33
CA PHE A 89 4.57 -36.28 10.53
C PHE A 89 5.05 -37.31 9.48
N GLY A 90 6.24 -37.05 8.90
CA GLY A 90 7.35 -38.02 8.90
C GLY A 90 7.68 -38.78 7.59
N GLY A 91 8.94 -38.61 7.12
CA GLY A 91 9.68 -39.54 6.24
C GLY A 91 9.29 -39.49 4.75
N GLY A 92 10.17 -39.52 3.76
CA GLY A 92 11.51 -40.07 3.66
C GLY A 92 11.56 -41.14 2.56
N ARG A 93 12.37 -40.89 1.51
CA ARG A 93 12.98 -41.85 0.57
C ARG A 93 12.14 -42.63 -0.47
N GLY A 94 12.68 -42.62 -1.69
CA GLY A 94 12.69 -43.73 -2.67
C GLY A 94 11.40 -43.86 -3.48
N GLY A 95 11.36 -43.84 -4.80
CA GLY A 95 12.28 -44.44 -5.77
C GLY A 95 11.60 -45.65 -6.40
N GLY A 96 11.23 -45.60 -7.70
CA GLY A 96 11.05 -46.82 -8.49
C GLY A 96 9.95 -46.89 -9.56
N TYR A 97 10.39 -46.79 -10.82
CA TYR A 97 10.09 -47.62 -12.00
C TYR A 97 8.65 -47.91 -12.46
N SER A 98 8.35 -47.44 -13.68
CA SER A 98 7.69 -48.20 -14.76
C SER A 98 8.13 -47.51 -16.06
N GLY A 99 8.76 -48.12 -17.07
CA GLY A 99 8.69 -49.50 -17.54
C GLY A 99 8.29 -49.43 -19.02
N GLY A 100 9.26 -49.43 -19.94
CA GLY A 100 9.01 -49.39 -21.38
C GLY A 100 10.27 -49.71 -22.17
N GLY A 101 10.50 -51.00 -22.42
CA GLY A 101 11.65 -51.51 -23.15
C GLY A 101 11.36 -51.74 -24.64
N PHE A 102 12.38 -51.48 -25.46
CA PHE A 102 12.60 -52.14 -26.76
C PHE A 102 14.10 -52.41 -26.88
N GLY A 103 14.46 -53.68 -27.08
CA GLY A 103 15.83 -54.17 -27.12
C GLY A 103 16.32 -54.52 -28.53
N GLY A 104 17.61 -54.87 -28.58
CA GLY A 104 18.32 -55.48 -29.72
C GLY A 104 19.31 -54.50 -30.37
N GLY A 105 20.59 -54.81 -30.62
CA GLY A 105 21.37 -56.02 -30.47
C GLY A 105 22.82 -55.75 -30.96
N ARG A 106 23.79 -56.25 -30.18
CA ARG A 106 25.14 -56.77 -30.48
C ARG A 106 25.90 -56.42 -31.79
N GLY A 107 27.17 -56.03 -31.61
CA GLY A 107 28.31 -56.21 -32.54
C GLY A 107 28.88 -54.87 -33.06
N GLY A 108 30.17 -54.55 -33.08
CA GLY A 108 31.46 -55.21 -32.87
C GLY A 108 32.53 -54.37 -33.63
N TYR A 109 33.81 -54.42 -33.22
CA TYR A 109 35.06 -54.07 -33.97
C TYR A 109 35.17 -52.67 -34.65
N GLY A 110 36.24 -51.88 -34.56
CA GLY A 110 37.62 -52.03 -34.10
C GLY A 110 38.48 -50.89 -34.71
N GLY A 111 39.67 -50.65 -34.13
CA GLY A 111 40.78 -49.85 -34.70
C GLY A 111 40.72 -48.35 -34.40
N GLY A 112 41.68 -47.69 -33.75
CA GLY A 112 43.06 -48.04 -33.45
C GLY A 112 44.01 -46.97 -34.01
N TYR A 113 44.95 -46.52 -33.16
CA TYR A 113 46.31 -46.00 -33.44
C TYR A 113 46.49 -44.76 -34.37
N ASN A 114 47.46 -43.86 -34.21
CA ASN A 114 48.41 -43.43 -33.16
C ASN A 114 49.23 -42.31 -33.85
N GLY A 115 49.60 -41.25 -33.11
CA GLY A 115 50.89 -40.55 -33.28
C GLY A 115 50.86 -39.39 -34.28
N GLY A 116 51.44 -38.23 -34.00
CA GLY A 116 52.51 -37.95 -33.06
C GLY A 116 53.71 -37.38 -33.82
N TYR A 117 53.99 -36.10 -33.53
CA TYR A 117 55.31 -35.42 -33.48
C TYR A 117 56.21 -35.28 -34.72
N GLY A 118 56.66 -34.03 -34.93
CA GLY A 118 57.80 -33.61 -35.77
C GLY A 118 57.34 -32.93 -37.05
N GLY A 119 57.69 -31.69 -37.40
CA GLY A 119 58.82 -30.86 -37.00
C GLY A 119 59.56 -30.44 -38.28
N GLY A 120 59.43 -29.16 -38.67
CA GLY A 120 60.38 -28.46 -39.56
C GLY A 120 59.94 -28.19 -41.00
N GLY A 121 60.19 -26.96 -41.47
CA GLY A 121 60.39 -26.67 -42.90
C GLY A 121 59.67 -25.43 -43.44
N PHE A 122 60.43 -24.37 -43.70
CA PHE A 122 60.06 -22.99 -44.00
C PHE A 122 59.55 -22.67 -45.44
N SER A 123 58.90 -21.48 -45.52
CA SER A 123 58.75 -20.54 -46.65
C SER A 123 57.43 -20.65 -47.47
N GLY A 124 56.59 -19.62 -47.60
CA GLY A 124 56.69 -18.22 -47.15
C GLY A 124 55.44 -17.41 -47.53
N GLY A 125 55.35 -16.19 -46.94
CA GLY A 125 54.47 -15.09 -47.32
C GLY A 125 53.04 -15.16 -46.74
N GLY A 126 52.52 -14.21 -45.97
CA GLY A 126 53.02 -12.92 -45.49
C GLY A 126 51.90 -12.20 -44.72
N GLY A 127 52.28 -11.40 -43.69
CA GLY A 127 51.45 -10.40 -42.98
C GLY A 127 50.39 -10.97 -42.02
N ASN A 128 50.68 -11.37 -40.77
CA ASN A 128 51.28 -10.67 -39.62
C ASN A 128 50.42 -9.47 -39.15
N TRP A 129 49.48 -9.65 -38.20
CA TRP A 129 49.65 -9.58 -36.72
C TRP A 129 49.58 -8.14 -36.19
N ARG A 130 49.13 -7.80 -34.97
CA ARG A 130 48.57 -8.39 -33.73
C ARG A 130 48.20 -7.16 -32.88
N GLN A 131 47.08 -7.05 -32.16
CA GLN A 131 46.67 -7.72 -30.91
C GLN A 131 47.66 -7.66 -29.73
N ALA A 132 47.07 -7.44 -28.54
CA ALA A 132 47.58 -7.53 -27.17
C ALA A 132 48.25 -6.25 -26.66
N GLY A 133 47.92 -5.71 -25.48
CA GLY A 133 47.49 -6.35 -24.23
C GLY A 133 48.71 -6.45 -23.31
N GLY A 134 48.65 -5.89 -22.09
CA GLY A 134 49.66 -6.15 -21.06
C GLY A 134 50.06 -4.95 -20.21
N TYR A 135 50.00 -5.17 -18.90
CA TYR A 135 50.29 -4.27 -17.78
C TYR A 135 51.79 -4.01 -17.59
N GLY A 136 52.14 -2.85 -17.01
CA GLY A 136 53.48 -2.58 -16.46
C GLY A 136 53.75 -1.11 -16.11
N GLN A 137 53.67 -0.76 -14.82
CA GLN A 137 54.37 0.39 -14.19
C GLN A 137 55.90 0.13 -14.14
N PRO A 138 56.80 1.03 -13.64
CA PRO A 138 56.65 2.36 -13.00
C PRO A 138 57.65 3.43 -13.53
N GLY A 139 57.59 4.68 -13.03
CA GLY A 139 58.79 5.55 -12.97
C GLY A 139 58.62 7.03 -13.35
N GLY A 140 58.47 7.86 -12.32
CA GLY A 140 59.16 9.12 -12.02
C GLY A 140 59.76 10.07 -13.09
N TYR A 141 59.65 11.35 -12.70
CA TYR A 141 60.57 12.49 -12.93
C TYR A 141 60.45 13.31 -14.23
N GLY A 142 60.07 14.59 -14.08
CA GLY A 142 60.90 15.68 -14.63
C GLY A 142 60.23 16.74 -15.53
N GLY A 143 60.18 17.99 -15.03
CA GLY A 143 60.31 19.23 -15.82
C GLY A 143 59.00 19.88 -16.33
N GLY A 144 58.75 21.18 -16.20
CA GLY A 144 59.60 22.28 -15.73
C GLY A 144 58.76 23.55 -15.51
N TYR A 145 59.30 24.41 -14.64
CA TYR A 145 58.80 25.73 -14.25
C TYR A 145 59.39 26.82 -15.15
N GLN A 146 58.63 27.90 -15.38
CA GLN A 146 59.15 29.23 -15.71
C GLN A 146 58.17 30.25 -15.07
N GLN A 147 58.35 30.68 -13.82
CA GLN A 147 59.25 31.72 -13.28
C GLN A 147 59.07 33.13 -13.87
N GLY A 148 58.62 34.05 -13.00
CA GLY A 148 58.59 35.51 -13.20
C GLY A 148 57.84 36.25 -12.07
N PRO A 149 58.49 37.04 -11.16
CA PRO A 149 57.96 37.44 -9.83
C PRO A 149 57.76 38.99 -9.66
N PRO A 150 57.78 39.62 -8.45
CA PRO A 150 56.66 39.76 -7.51
C PRO A 150 56.39 41.22 -7.00
N GLY A 151 55.29 41.42 -6.27
CA GLY A 151 55.05 42.57 -5.36
C GLY A 151 53.69 43.26 -5.60
N GLY A 152 52.85 43.64 -4.63
CA GLY A 152 52.84 43.54 -3.17
C GLY A 152 51.53 44.16 -2.62
N TYR A 153 51.24 43.88 -1.35
CA TYR A 153 50.29 44.53 -0.42
C TYR A 153 48.76 44.35 -0.56
N GLY A 154 48.18 43.64 0.44
CA GLY A 154 47.06 44.16 1.23
C GLY A 154 45.73 43.38 1.24
N GLY A 155 45.38 42.78 2.39
CA GLY A 155 43.97 42.54 2.80
C GLY A 155 43.53 41.07 2.94
N PRO A 156 42.89 40.66 4.07
CA PRO A 156 42.66 39.25 4.42
C PRO A 156 41.49 38.59 3.65
N PRO A 157 41.61 37.30 3.25
CA PRO A 157 40.57 36.60 2.52
C PRO A 157 39.56 35.89 3.43
N GLN A 158 38.28 35.99 3.05
CA GLN A 158 37.20 35.11 3.51
C GLN A 158 37.51 33.68 3.08
N GLY A 159 37.56 32.77 4.07
CA GLY A 159 37.75 31.35 3.85
C GLY A 159 36.54 30.74 3.13
N GLY A 160 36.81 30.16 1.96
CA GLY A 160 35.92 29.20 1.32
C GLY A 160 35.98 27.86 2.05
N GLN A 161 34.82 27.26 2.27
CA GLN A 161 34.69 25.87 2.68
C GLN A 161 33.77 25.15 1.71
N GLN A 162 34.40 24.29 0.90
CA GLN A 162 33.94 22.98 0.41
C GLN A 162 32.46 22.83 0.06
N GLY A 163 32.23 22.63 -1.24
CA GLY A 163 30.96 22.19 -1.81
C GLY A 163 30.55 20.82 -1.28
N GLY A 164 29.49 20.82 -0.47
CA GLY A 164 28.58 19.69 -0.28
C GLY A 164 27.28 19.99 -1.02
N CYS A 165 26.91 19.10 -1.95
CA CYS A 165 25.64 19.13 -2.65
C CYS A 165 24.51 18.77 -1.67
N ALA A 166 23.96 19.77 -0.98
CA ALA A 166 22.72 19.64 -0.23
C ALA A 166 21.54 19.99 -1.16
N GLY A 167 20.78 18.97 -1.57
CA GLY A 167 19.50 19.14 -2.25
C GLY A 167 18.55 19.95 -1.38
N ALA A 168 18.13 21.10 -1.89
CA ALA A 168 17.23 22.03 -1.21
C ALA A 168 15.90 21.35 -0.88
N ARG A 169 15.66 21.12 0.41
CA ARG A 169 14.32 20.89 0.96
C ARG A 169 13.72 22.26 1.28
N THR A 170 12.90 22.78 0.39
CA THR A 170 11.99 23.90 0.67
C THR A 170 10.57 23.39 0.52
N ALA A 171 9.98 22.96 1.63
CA ALA A 171 8.53 22.92 1.75
C ALA A 171 8.08 24.38 1.93
N GLU A 172 7.47 24.96 0.90
CA GLU A 172 7.01 26.35 0.95
C GLU A 172 5.72 26.46 1.77
N VAL A 173 5.75 27.42 2.69
CA VAL A 173 4.73 27.76 3.68
C VAL A 173 3.46 28.27 3.00
N HIS A 174 2.37 27.50 3.05
CA HIS A 174 1.05 27.98 2.62
C HIS A 174 0.40 28.84 3.71
N ARG A 175 0.18 30.13 3.41
CA ARG A 175 -0.52 31.06 4.29
C ARG A 175 -2.04 30.87 4.12
N LEU A 176 -2.67 30.14 5.03
CA LEU A 176 -4.13 30.07 5.17
C LEU A 176 -4.67 31.42 5.67
N GLU A 177 -5.16 32.27 4.77
CA GLU A 177 -5.90 33.47 5.13
C GLU A 177 -7.39 33.12 5.24
N ILE A 178 -7.86 32.86 6.46
CA ILE A 178 -9.30 32.72 6.75
C ILE A 178 -9.91 34.13 6.75
N PRO A 179 -10.81 34.49 5.82
CA PRO A 179 -11.54 35.74 5.93
C PRO A 179 -12.44 35.70 7.17
N ARG A 180 -12.30 36.66 8.08
CA ARG A 180 -13.16 36.78 9.27
C ARG A 180 -14.55 37.31 8.89
N PRO A 181 -15.63 36.61 9.26
CA PRO A 181 -16.82 37.28 9.76
C PRO A 181 -17.13 36.85 11.22
N ALA A 182 -17.99 37.61 11.88
CA ALA A 182 -18.28 37.58 13.32
C ALA A 182 -18.72 36.20 13.88
N PRO A 183 -18.46 35.91 15.17
CA PRO A 183 -18.74 34.60 15.77
C PRO A 183 -20.24 34.43 16.06
N GLY A 184 -20.90 33.52 15.33
CA GLY A 184 -22.18 32.92 15.70
C GLY A 184 -21.97 31.55 16.35
N PRO A 185 -22.84 31.11 17.27
CA PRO A 185 -22.71 29.81 17.93
C PRO A 185 -23.24 28.71 17.00
N GLY A 186 -22.34 27.90 16.41
CA GLY A 186 -22.72 26.69 15.66
C GLY A 186 -21.78 26.26 14.53
N ASP A 187 -20.93 27.15 14.01
CA ASP A 187 -20.22 26.89 12.75
C ASP A 187 -18.78 26.38 12.95
N ALA A 188 -18.61 25.08 13.15
CA ALA A 188 -17.30 24.42 13.10
C ALA A 188 -17.02 23.68 11.78
N ASP A 189 -18.06 23.21 11.08
CA ASP A 189 -17.91 22.25 9.97
C ASP A 189 -18.19 22.81 8.57
N GLY A 190 -18.72 24.04 8.49
CA GLY A 190 -19.22 24.65 7.26
C GLY A 190 -18.43 25.85 6.76
N ARG A 191 -17.26 26.14 7.34
CA ARG A 191 -16.58 27.41 7.06
C ARG A 191 -15.97 27.41 5.66
N PRO A 192 -16.34 28.37 4.80
CA PRO A 192 -15.69 28.51 3.51
C PRO A 192 -14.24 28.94 3.74
N ILE A 193 -13.30 28.23 3.12
CA ILE A 193 -11.87 28.54 3.21
C ILE A 193 -11.38 29.07 1.88
N ARG A 194 -10.53 30.09 1.95
CA ARG A 194 -9.80 30.61 0.80
C ARG A 194 -8.32 30.36 1.01
N ILE A 195 -7.71 29.58 0.14
CA ILE A 195 -6.28 29.33 0.12
C ILE A 195 -5.71 30.19 -1.00
N SER A 196 -4.81 31.11 -0.66
CA SER A 196 -4.16 32.01 -1.61
C SER A 196 -2.65 31.72 -1.67
N GLN A 197 -1.97 32.27 -2.68
CA GLN A 197 -0.51 32.18 -2.82
C GLN A 197 0.04 30.74 -2.90
N ILE A 198 -0.67 29.86 -3.62
CA ILE A 198 -0.17 28.51 -3.89
C ILE A 198 0.96 28.60 -4.92
N ARG A 199 2.19 28.34 -4.46
CA ARG A 199 3.43 28.34 -5.28
C ARG A 199 3.61 29.62 -6.10
N SER A 200 3.35 30.77 -5.50
CA SER A 200 3.50 32.07 -6.18
C SER A 200 4.96 32.47 -6.43
N SER A 201 5.90 31.87 -5.70
CA SER A 201 7.36 32.00 -5.89
C SER A 201 7.89 31.19 -7.08
N SER A 202 7.24 30.10 -7.45
CA SER A 202 7.68 29.21 -8.53
C SER A 202 7.28 29.77 -9.89
N HIS A 203 8.27 30.18 -10.68
CA HIS A 203 8.04 30.74 -12.01
C HIS A 203 7.78 29.68 -13.09
N THR A 204 8.17 28.43 -12.84
CA THR A 204 8.10 27.33 -13.82
C THR A 204 6.79 26.55 -13.74
N ALA A 205 6.21 26.43 -12.55
CA ALA A 205 4.95 25.75 -12.31
C ALA A 205 4.18 26.43 -11.16
N PRO A 206 3.62 27.63 -11.40
CA PRO A 206 2.76 28.30 -10.42
C PRO A 206 1.40 27.60 -10.32
N GLY A 207 0.79 27.68 -9.13
CA GLY A 207 -0.54 27.13 -8.87
C GLY A 207 -0.54 25.68 -8.37
N LEU A 208 -1.71 25.04 -8.48
CA LEU A 208 -1.95 23.69 -7.94
C LEU A 208 -1.16 22.60 -8.66
N ALA A 209 -0.61 21.67 -7.88
CA ALA A 209 -0.01 20.46 -8.42
C ALA A 209 -1.06 19.42 -8.85
N PRO A 210 -0.73 18.49 -9.76
CA PRO A 210 -1.67 17.47 -10.25
C PRO A 210 -2.28 16.60 -9.14
N HIS A 211 -1.50 16.27 -8.10
CA HIS A 211 -1.97 15.49 -6.96
C HIS A 211 -2.94 16.28 -6.06
N GLU A 212 -2.77 17.60 -5.94
CA GLU A 212 -3.67 18.48 -5.19
C GLU A 212 -5.01 18.63 -5.93
N VAL A 213 -4.99 18.80 -7.26
CA VAL A 213 -6.21 18.83 -8.08
C VAL A 213 -6.97 17.52 -7.99
N SER A 214 -6.25 16.39 -8.04
CA SER A 214 -6.86 15.05 -7.90
C SER A 214 -7.45 14.87 -6.50
N PHE A 215 -6.81 15.38 -5.45
CA PHE A 215 -7.34 15.35 -4.10
C PHE A 215 -8.63 16.18 -3.96
N LEU A 216 -8.69 17.37 -4.57
CA LEU A 216 -9.92 18.19 -4.58
C LEU A 216 -11.06 17.47 -5.33
N ARG A 217 -10.76 16.77 -6.43
CA ARG A 217 -11.76 15.92 -7.11
C ARG A 217 -12.23 14.75 -6.25
N LEU A 218 -11.34 14.16 -5.46
CA LEU A 218 -11.69 13.11 -4.51
C LEU A 218 -12.61 13.64 -3.41
N LEU A 219 -12.30 14.82 -2.86
CA LEU A 219 -13.14 15.48 -1.86
C LEU A 219 -14.55 15.72 -2.41
N ASP A 220 -14.65 16.31 -3.60
CA ASP A 220 -15.93 16.58 -4.25
C ASP A 220 -16.74 15.30 -4.54
N ALA A 221 -16.06 14.18 -4.81
CA ALA A 221 -16.73 12.88 -5.01
C ALA A 221 -17.28 12.26 -3.72
N ILE A 222 -16.75 12.64 -2.55
CA ILE A 222 -17.15 12.09 -1.24
C ILE A 222 -18.18 13.00 -0.55
N THR A 223 -18.07 14.30 -0.77
CA THR A 223 -18.98 15.31 -0.24
C THR A 223 -20.13 15.58 -1.18
N ASN A 224 -21.25 16.06 -0.64
CA ASN A 224 -22.39 16.51 -1.41
C ASN A 224 -22.65 18.00 -1.11
N GLY A 225 -22.82 18.79 -2.17
CA GLY A 225 -23.03 20.24 -2.07
C GLY A 225 -21.75 21.03 -1.80
N SER A 226 -20.58 20.43 -1.93
CA SER A 226 -19.30 21.15 -1.96
C SER A 226 -19.24 22.06 -3.19
N GLN A 227 -18.68 23.26 -3.02
CA GLN A 227 -18.35 24.13 -4.14
C GLN A 227 -16.85 24.44 -4.10
N ILE A 228 -16.17 24.14 -5.20
CA ILE A 228 -14.74 24.39 -5.35
C ILE A 228 -14.57 25.36 -6.51
N GLU A 229 -14.07 26.57 -6.21
CA GLU A 229 -13.83 27.61 -7.19
C GLU A 229 -12.33 27.85 -7.35
N PHE A 230 -11.85 27.82 -8.59
CA PHE A 230 -10.46 28.03 -8.93
C PHE A 230 -10.25 29.43 -9.52
N SER A 231 -9.17 30.08 -9.12
CA SER A 231 -8.66 31.25 -9.85
C SER A 231 -8.11 30.82 -11.22
N TYR A 232 -8.14 31.74 -12.19
CA TYR A 232 -7.60 31.50 -13.53
C TYR A 232 -6.11 31.08 -13.51
N THR A 233 -5.33 31.63 -12.58
CA THR A 233 -3.91 31.29 -12.41
C THR A 233 -3.67 30.04 -11.58
N GLY A 234 -4.71 29.42 -11.01
CA GLY A 234 -4.59 28.25 -10.14
C GLY A 234 -3.85 28.50 -8.81
N THR A 235 -3.51 29.75 -8.49
CA THR A 235 -2.76 30.13 -7.27
C THR A 235 -3.66 30.39 -6.06
N THR A 236 -4.96 30.51 -6.30
CA THR A 236 -5.99 30.69 -5.27
C THR A 236 -7.14 29.70 -5.49
N VAL A 237 -7.59 29.08 -4.39
CA VAL A 237 -8.73 28.16 -4.33
C VAL A 237 -9.69 28.62 -3.24
N LEU A 238 -10.98 28.69 -3.57
CA LEU A 238 -12.05 28.87 -2.60
C LEU A 238 -12.80 27.54 -2.47
N TYR A 239 -12.81 26.98 -1.27
CA TYR A 239 -13.52 25.74 -0.95
C TYR A 239 -14.65 26.04 0.03
N LYS A 240 -15.88 25.80 -0.41
CA LYS A 240 -17.08 25.83 0.44
C LYS A 240 -17.44 24.37 0.77
N PRO A 241 -17.25 23.91 2.02
CA PRO A 241 -17.50 22.52 2.38
C PRO A 241 -18.99 22.17 2.29
N GLY A 242 -19.25 20.92 1.89
CA GLY A 242 -20.58 20.31 1.87
C GLY A 242 -20.73 19.21 2.92
N LEU A 243 -21.81 18.43 2.84
CA LEU A 243 -22.05 17.30 3.75
C LEU A 243 -21.26 16.07 3.30
N ILE A 244 -20.64 15.35 4.24
CA ILE A 244 -19.91 14.12 3.95
C ILE A 244 -20.91 12.96 3.80
N THR A 245 -21.24 12.59 2.56
CA THR A 245 -22.22 11.52 2.29
C THR A 245 -21.60 10.13 2.20
N GLY A 246 -20.32 10.04 1.80
CA GLY A 246 -19.67 8.76 1.53
C GLY A 246 -20.20 8.10 0.25
N SER A 247 -20.10 6.77 0.15
CA SER A 247 -20.45 6.01 -1.06
C SER A 247 -21.95 5.71 -1.19
N ALA A 248 -22.81 6.68 -0.88
CA ALA A 248 -24.24 6.54 -1.04
C ALA A 248 -24.62 6.43 -2.53
N ALA A 249 -25.55 5.52 -2.87
CA ALA A 249 -26.02 5.33 -4.24
C ALA A 249 -26.55 6.65 -4.83
N GLY A 250 -26.12 6.98 -6.05
CA GLY A 250 -26.54 8.20 -6.78
C GLY A 250 -25.66 9.44 -6.57
N HIS A 251 -24.69 9.43 -5.65
CA HIS A 251 -23.82 10.58 -5.35
C HIS A 251 -22.36 10.27 -5.71
N GLY A 252 -22.06 10.04 -6.99
CA GLY A 252 -20.70 9.74 -7.48
C GLY A 252 -20.24 8.28 -7.31
N ALA A 253 -20.97 7.46 -6.55
CA ALA A 253 -20.73 6.01 -6.44
C ALA A 253 -21.47 5.21 -7.51
N SER A 254 -20.75 4.38 -8.26
CA SER A 254 -21.33 3.38 -9.16
C SER A 254 -21.31 2.01 -8.48
N GLY A 255 -22.49 1.42 -8.26
CA GLY A 255 -22.60 0.15 -7.52
C GLY A 255 -22.09 0.21 -6.07
N GLY A 256 -22.15 1.39 -5.42
CA GLY A 256 -21.68 1.56 -4.05
C GLY A 256 -20.16 1.70 -3.89
N VAL A 257 -19.41 1.82 -5.00
CA VAL A 257 -17.96 2.08 -5.01
C VAL A 257 -17.67 3.41 -5.71
N ILE A 258 -16.91 4.28 -5.05
CA ILE A 258 -16.37 5.50 -5.66
C ILE A 258 -15.06 5.13 -6.33
N ARG A 259 -15.02 5.20 -7.67
CA ARG A 259 -13.79 4.96 -8.43
C ARG A 259 -13.08 6.29 -8.63
N HIS A 260 -11.85 6.38 -8.14
CA HIS A 260 -11.02 7.58 -8.28
C HIS A 260 -9.79 7.26 -9.12
N GLU A 261 -9.69 7.88 -10.29
CA GLU A 261 -8.56 7.68 -11.20
C GLU A 261 -7.47 8.74 -11.01
N LEU A 262 -6.26 8.31 -10.67
CA LEU A 262 -5.10 9.19 -10.52
C LEU A 262 -4.31 9.37 -11.83
N PRO A 263 -4.01 10.60 -12.24
CA PRO A 263 -3.28 10.89 -13.47
C PRO A 263 -1.82 10.46 -13.39
N ALA A 264 -1.19 10.20 -14.55
CA ALA A 264 0.17 9.67 -14.64
C ALA A 264 1.25 10.60 -14.05
N ASP A 265 0.97 11.91 -13.98
CA ASP A 265 1.88 12.93 -13.44
C ASP A 265 1.93 12.97 -11.91
N CYS A 266 1.21 12.08 -11.22
CA CYS A 266 1.26 11.99 -9.77
C CYS A 266 2.63 11.45 -9.31
N THR A 267 3.29 12.22 -8.45
CA THR A 267 4.56 11.86 -7.80
C THR A 267 4.40 11.45 -6.35
N ARG A 268 3.23 11.74 -5.74
CA ARG A 268 2.92 11.44 -4.34
C ARG A 268 2.38 10.03 -4.19
N GLY A 269 2.63 9.44 -3.03
CA GLY A 269 2.12 8.12 -2.66
C GLY A 269 0.61 8.12 -2.45
N VAL A 270 -0.01 6.94 -2.55
CA VAL A 270 -1.44 6.76 -2.28
C VAL A 270 -1.82 7.14 -0.85
N SER A 271 -0.87 7.04 0.09
CA SER A 271 -1.07 7.45 1.49
C SER A 271 -1.44 8.92 1.65
N TYR A 272 -0.97 9.80 0.76
CA TYR A 272 -1.39 11.20 0.73
C TYR A 272 -2.91 11.37 0.58
N PHE A 273 -3.55 10.48 -0.19
CA PHE A 273 -5.01 10.47 -0.38
C PHE A 273 -5.72 9.67 0.71
N LEU A 274 -5.09 8.59 1.22
CA LEU A 274 -5.69 7.72 2.23
C LEU A 274 -5.75 8.38 3.61
N LEU A 275 -4.73 9.12 4.04
CA LEU A 275 -4.70 9.70 5.40
C LEU A 275 -5.86 10.68 5.65
N PRO A 276 -6.12 11.69 4.79
CA PRO A 276 -7.29 12.55 4.95
C PRO A 276 -8.60 11.79 4.79
N LEU A 277 -8.64 10.77 3.92
CA LEU A 277 -9.83 9.94 3.73
C LEU A 277 -10.17 9.13 4.99
N CYS A 278 -9.17 8.55 5.65
CA CYS A 278 -9.33 7.84 6.92
C CYS A 278 -9.82 8.77 8.04
N LEU A 279 -9.46 10.07 8.00
CA LEU A 279 -9.95 11.07 8.94
C LEU A 279 -11.42 11.43 8.71
N LEU A 280 -11.85 11.55 7.45
CA LEU A 280 -13.22 11.95 7.09
C LEU A 280 -14.22 10.77 7.13
N ALA A 281 -13.76 9.55 6.82
CA ALA A 281 -14.62 8.38 6.67
C ALA A 281 -15.46 7.99 7.91
N PRO A 282 -15.02 8.16 9.17
CA PRO A 282 -15.85 7.89 10.34
C PRO A 282 -17.05 8.84 10.48
N PHE A 283 -16.95 10.05 9.91
CA PHE A 283 -17.96 11.11 10.00
C PHE A 283 -18.90 11.16 8.79
N SER A 284 -18.80 10.19 7.88
CA SER A 284 -19.70 10.11 6.72
C SER A 284 -21.10 9.63 7.11
N LYS A 285 -22.11 10.01 6.32
CA LYS A 285 -23.48 9.52 6.50
C LYS A 285 -23.63 8.03 6.19
N ALA A 286 -22.96 7.54 5.15
CA ALA A 286 -22.97 6.15 4.72
C ALA A 286 -21.55 5.57 4.66
N GLN A 287 -21.41 4.26 4.45
CA GLN A 287 -20.11 3.61 4.29
C GLN A 287 -19.27 4.26 3.19
N VAL A 288 -17.97 4.37 3.43
CA VAL A 288 -17.02 4.89 2.44
C VAL A 288 -16.30 3.71 1.81
N ASN A 289 -16.51 3.53 0.52
CA ASN A 289 -15.85 2.52 -0.30
C ASN A 289 -15.24 3.23 -1.51
N VAL A 290 -13.93 3.41 -1.48
CA VAL A 290 -13.17 4.12 -2.51
C VAL A 290 -12.17 3.15 -3.13
N LEU A 291 -12.21 3.04 -4.46
CA LEU A 291 -11.25 2.31 -5.25
C LEU A 291 -10.35 3.31 -6.00
N PHE A 292 -9.08 3.33 -5.64
CA PHE A 292 -8.05 4.08 -6.34
C PHE A 292 -7.55 3.26 -7.53
N THR A 293 -7.70 3.82 -8.73
CA THR A 293 -7.21 3.25 -9.99
C THR A 293 -6.38 4.27 -10.75
N GLY A 294 -5.72 3.84 -11.82
CA GLY A 294 -5.09 4.75 -12.77
C GLY A 294 -3.57 4.69 -12.82
N PRO A 295 -2.97 5.36 -13.81
CA PRO A 295 -1.55 5.29 -14.10
C PRO A 295 -0.66 5.95 -13.03
N GLY A 296 -1.20 6.83 -12.19
CA GLY A 296 -0.45 7.55 -11.16
C GLY A 296 -0.49 6.95 -9.75
N VAL A 297 -1.15 5.80 -9.55
CA VAL A 297 -1.27 5.21 -8.21
C VAL A 297 0.05 4.55 -7.82
N ILE A 298 0.76 5.13 -6.85
CA ILE A 298 1.98 4.59 -6.23
C ILE A 298 1.62 4.04 -4.85
N THR A 299 1.86 2.75 -4.61
CA THR A 299 1.54 2.10 -3.32
C THR A 299 2.71 2.02 -2.34
N SER A 300 3.92 2.29 -2.82
CA SER A 300 5.15 2.31 -2.03
C SER A 300 5.36 3.63 -1.31
N SER A 301 6.34 3.62 -0.39
CA SER A 301 6.97 4.85 0.10
C SER A 301 7.54 5.69 -1.04
N THR A 302 7.60 7.01 -0.86
CA THR A 302 8.16 7.97 -1.83
C THR A 302 9.26 8.82 -1.20
N GLU A 303 10.15 9.37 -2.02
CA GLU A 303 11.23 10.28 -1.55
C GLU A 303 10.71 11.56 -0.89
N THR A 304 9.44 11.91 -1.13
CA THR A 304 8.77 13.04 -0.47
C THR A 304 8.35 12.74 0.97
N GLY A 305 8.66 11.54 1.48
CA GLY A 305 8.32 11.11 2.85
C GLY A 305 6.89 10.61 3.00
N ASP A 306 6.24 10.20 1.90
CA ASP A 306 4.94 9.52 2.00
C ASP A 306 5.13 8.07 2.43
N ILE A 307 4.22 7.59 3.26
CA ILE A 307 4.27 6.21 3.75
C ILE A 307 3.71 5.21 2.75
N SER A 308 4.13 3.95 2.89
CA SER A 308 3.55 2.84 2.12
C SER A 308 2.08 2.55 2.51
N ALA A 309 1.32 1.94 1.59
CA ALA A 309 -0.05 1.50 1.86
C ALA A 309 -0.11 0.42 2.96
N ASP A 310 0.94 -0.40 3.11
CA ASP A 310 1.04 -1.37 4.20
C ASP A 310 1.13 -0.66 5.55
N THR A 311 1.96 0.40 5.66
CA THR A 311 2.10 1.20 6.88
C THR A 311 0.76 1.83 7.27
N VAL A 312 -0.02 2.35 6.31
CA VAL A 312 -1.38 2.84 6.60
C VAL A 312 -2.25 1.73 7.20
N ARG A 313 -2.21 0.53 6.62
CA ARG A 313 -3.02 -0.61 7.09
C ARG A 313 -2.62 -1.09 8.49
N THR A 314 -1.33 -1.19 8.78
CA THR A 314 -0.83 -1.84 10.01
C THR A 314 -0.51 -0.85 11.12
N ALA A 315 -0.18 0.40 10.83
CA ALA A 315 0.15 1.42 11.83
C ALA A 315 -1.03 2.38 12.08
N ILE A 316 -1.69 2.86 11.02
CA ILE A 316 -2.71 3.91 11.14
C ILE A 316 -4.10 3.34 11.45
N LEU A 317 -4.56 2.30 10.74
CA LEU A 317 -5.89 1.74 10.97
C LEU A 317 -6.13 1.21 12.40
N PRO A 318 -5.16 0.56 13.08
CA PRO A 318 -5.39 0.08 14.44
C PRO A 318 -5.59 1.21 15.47
N ILE A 319 -5.05 2.40 15.22
CA ILE A 319 -5.21 3.57 16.10
C ILE A 319 -6.69 3.95 16.23
N PHE A 320 -7.47 3.81 15.15
CA PHE A 320 -8.90 4.06 15.15
C PHE A 320 -9.66 3.18 16.15
N ARG A 321 -9.12 2.01 16.52
CA ARG A 321 -9.72 1.15 17.55
C ARG A 321 -9.75 1.84 18.91
N GLY A 322 -8.68 2.57 19.25
CA GLY A 322 -8.62 3.37 20.48
C GLY A 322 -9.71 4.45 20.55
N PHE A 323 -10.14 4.97 19.39
CA PHE A 323 -11.22 5.95 19.27
C PHE A 323 -12.63 5.33 19.21
N GLY A 324 -12.75 4.00 19.34
CA GLY A 324 -14.02 3.26 19.27
C GLY A 324 -14.49 2.95 17.84
N ILE A 325 -13.59 3.07 16.85
CA ILE A 325 -13.87 2.82 15.44
C ILE A 325 -13.19 1.50 15.04
N GLU A 326 -13.90 0.37 15.11
CA GLU A 326 -13.29 -0.96 14.98
C GLU A 326 -13.87 -1.84 13.86
N ARG A 327 -15.15 -1.66 13.51
CA ARG A 327 -15.87 -2.62 12.67
C ARG A 327 -15.66 -2.31 11.18
N ASN A 328 -15.56 -3.35 10.35
CA ASN A 328 -15.61 -3.24 8.88
C ASN A 328 -14.64 -2.22 8.26
N ILE A 329 -13.43 -2.08 8.83
CA ILE A 329 -12.35 -1.28 8.23
C ILE A 329 -11.42 -2.22 7.49
N GLU A 330 -11.34 -2.07 6.18
CA GLU A 330 -10.48 -2.90 5.34
C GLU A 330 -9.75 -2.05 4.30
N LEU A 331 -8.42 -2.16 4.27
CA LEU A 331 -7.59 -1.68 3.17
C LEU A 331 -7.10 -2.88 2.36
N ARG A 332 -7.67 -3.07 1.19
CA ARG A 332 -7.35 -4.16 0.27
C ARG A 332 -6.43 -3.65 -0.82
N MET A 333 -5.26 -4.27 -0.96
CA MET A 333 -4.38 -4.02 -2.09
C MET A 333 -4.68 -5.03 -3.18
N LEU A 334 -5.20 -4.54 -4.32
CA LEU A 334 -5.50 -5.38 -5.47
C LEU A 334 -4.28 -5.50 -6.37
N ARG A 335 -3.54 -4.39 -6.54
CA ARG A 335 -2.29 -4.37 -7.30
C ARG A 335 -1.30 -3.42 -6.65
N ARG A 336 -0.06 -3.88 -6.48
CA ARG A 336 1.05 -3.05 -6.00
C ARG A 336 1.78 -2.37 -7.15
N SER A 337 2.33 -1.21 -6.84
CA SER A 337 3.19 -0.41 -7.71
C SER A 337 4.18 0.38 -6.87
N ASN A 338 5.38 0.54 -7.41
CA ASN A 338 6.33 1.53 -6.91
C ASN A 338 6.34 2.76 -7.81
N SER A 339 7.09 3.78 -7.43
CA SER A 339 7.35 4.95 -8.28
C SER A 339 8.05 4.53 -9.58
N GLY A 340 7.54 4.99 -10.71
CA GLY A 340 8.16 4.82 -12.02
C GLY A 340 9.36 5.76 -12.25
N LYS A 341 9.82 5.79 -13.51
CA LYS A 341 10.96 6.62 -13.93
C LYS A 341 10.72 8.09 -13.55
N ASP A 342 11.73 8.74 -12.98
CA ASP A 342 11.70 10.15 -12.52
C ASP A 342 10.67 10.43 -11.42
N GLY A 343 10.31 9.42 -10.62
CA GLY A 343 9.36 9.56 -9.51
C GLY A 343 7.90 9.71 -9.94
N LYS A 344 7.63 9.58 -11.25
CA LYS A 344 6.29 9.68 -11.83
C LYS A 344 5.76 8.32 -12.28
N GLY A 345 4.45 8.21 -12.21
CA GLY A 345 3.74 7.01 -12.63
C GLY A 345 3.84 5.87 -11.62
N GLY A 346 2.88 4.97 -11.74
CA GLY A 346 2.65 3.85 -10.85
C GLY A 346 1.84 2.79 -11.57
N GLY A 347 0.61 2.52 -11.15
CA GLY A 347 -0.28 1.51 -11.74
C GLY A 347 -0.83 0.52 -10.74
N GLY A 348 -0.81 0.89 -9.46
CA GLY A 348 -1.40 0.14 -8.38
C GLY A 348 -2.92 0.30 -8.35
N GLU A 349 -3.57 -0.60 -7.62
CA GLU A 349 -5.00 -0.54 -7.35
C GLU A 349 -5.21 -0.84 -5.87
N VAL A 350 -5.82 0.11 -5.16
CA VAL A 350 -6.07 0.02 -3.72
C VAL A 350 -7.52 0.34 -3.44
N GLN A 351 -8.16 -0.51 -2.66
CA GLN A 351 -9.54 -0.32 -2.23
C GLN A 351 -9.59 -0.09 -0.72
N LEU A 352 -10.17 1.03 -0.31
CA LEU A 352 -10.44 1.34 1.08
C LEU A 352 -11.94 1.17 1.35
N VAL A 353 -12.27 0.40 2.38
CA VAL A 353 -13.63 0.19 2.86
C VAL A 353 -13.70 0.59 4.32
N PHE A 354 -14.56 1.56 4.63
CA PHE A 354 -14.92 2.00 5.97
C PHE A 354 -16.42 1.78 6.17
N GLY A 355 -16.77 0.68 6.86
CA GLY A 355 -18.14 0.29 7.14
C GLY A 355 -18.62 0.62 8.56
N HIS A 356 -17.91 1.47 9.30
CA HIS A 356 -18.26 1.82 10.68
C HIS A 356 -18.14 3.32 10.94
N GLN A 357 -19.30 3.96 10.97
CA GLN A 357 -19.45 5.40 11.20
C GLN A 357 -19.81 5.66 12.65
N VAL A 358 -19.18 6.68 13.23
CA VAL A 358 -19.35 7.04 14.63
C VAL A 358 -19.91 8.46 14.73
N ARG A 359 -20.73 8.72 15.76
CA ARG A 359 -21.25 10.07 16.01
C ARG A 359 -20.15 10.96 16.55
N LEU A 360 -19.50 10.55 17.63
CA LEU A 360 -18.36 11.21 18.25
C LEU A 360 -17.30 10.16 18.58
N PRO A 361 -16.03 10.34 18.16
CA PRO A 361 -14.98 9.43 18.57
C PRO A 361 -14.78 9.53 20.08
N LYS A 362 -14.42 8.41 20.71
CA LYS A 362 -14.13 8.39 22.15
C LYS A 362 -12.86 9.17 22.42
N THR A 363 -12.81 9.87 23.55
CA THR A 363 -11.57 10.49 24.01
C THR A 363 -10.55 9.44 24.42
N LEU A 364 -9.31 9.71 24.05
CA LEU A 364 -8.17 8.81 24.24
C LEU A 364 -7.28 9.34 25.36
N HIS A 365 -6.86 8.44 26.24
CA HIS A 365 -5.91 8.69 27.31
C HIS A 365 -4.75 7.71 27.19
N LEU A 366 -3.64 8.13 26.58
CA LEU A 366 -2.44 7.33 26.40
C LEU A 366 -1.26 8.02 27.08
N MET A 367 -0.97 7.63 28.31
CA MET A 367 0.12 8.25 29.08
C MET A 367 1.41 7.44 29.01
N ASN A 368 1.33 6.13 28.80
CA ASN A 368 2.50 5.25 28.84
C ASN A 368 2.68 4.52 27.51
N GLY A 369 3.86 4.68 26.89
CA GLY A 369 4.24 3.98 25.65
C GLY A 369 4.46 2.48 25.86
N GLY A 370 4.89 2.09 27.06
CA GLY A 370 5.10 0.68 27.41
C GLY A 370 6.31 0.05 26.70
N ARG A 371 6.44 -1.28 26.83
CA ARG A 371 7.57 -2.03 26.26
C ARG A 371 7.19 -2.61 24.90
N VAL A 372 8.07 -2.45 23.91
CA VAL A 372 7.96 -3.12 22.61
C VAL A 372 7.95 -4.64 22.81
N LYS A 373 6.85 -5.27 22.43
CA LYS A 373 6.61 -6.71 22.58
C LYS A 373 7.18 -7.50 21.41
N ARG A 374 6.94 -7.00 20.19
CA ARG A 374 7.24 -7.72 18.95
C ARG A 374 7.33 -6.78 17.76
N ILE A 375 8.03 -7.21 16.72
CA ILE A 375 8.15 -6.45 15.46
C ILE A 375 7.52 -7.26 14.33
N ARG A 376 6.68 -6.61 13.55
CA ARG A 376 6.03 -7.15 12.36
C ARG A 376 6.39 -6.30 11.16
N GLY A 377 6.41 -6.89 9.97
CA GLY A 377 6.73 -6.12 8.77
C GLY A 377 6.24 -6.78 7.49
N VAL A 378 6.29 -6.02 6.41
CA VAL A 378 6.02 -6.49 5.05
C VAL A 378 7.14 -6.01 4.14
N ALA A 379 7.91 -6.96 3.61
CA ALA A 379 8.85 -6.75 2.52
C ALA A 379 8.12 -7.01 1.20
N TYR A 380 8.05 -6.01 0.33
CA TYR A 380 7.35 -6.12 -0.95
C TYR A 380 8.31 -5.92 -2.12
N SER A 381 8.08 -6.67 -3.19
CA SER A 381 8.79 -6.52 -4.47
C SER A 381 7.78 -6.50 -5.61
N THR A 382 7.90 -5.52 -6.51
CA THR A 382 7.06 -5.39 -7.70
C THR A 382 7.92 -5.49 -8.95
N GLY A 383 7.68 -6.53 -9.75
CA GLY A 383 8.38 -6.72 -11.03
C GLY A 383 9.89 -7.02 -10.94
N VAL A 384 10.39 -7.36 -9.75
CA VAL A 384 11.76 -7.83 -9.50
C VAL A 384 11.74 -9.21 -8.85
N ALA A 385 12.88 -9.91 -8.84
CA ALA A 385 12.98 -11.24 -8.26
C ALA A 385 12.73 -11.23 -6.74
N GLY A 386 11.95 -12.21 -6.25
CA GLY A 386 11.64 -12.36 -4.83
C GLY A 386 12.86 -12.65 -3.93
N ALA A 387 14.00 -13.01 -4.51
CA ALA A 387 15.27 -13.14 -3.78
C ALA A 387 15.70 -11.83 -3.10
N ASN A 388 15.29 -10.68 -3.66
CA ASN A 388 15.57 -9.36 -3.05
C ASN A 388 14.88 -9.22 -1.69
N ASN A 389 13.65 -9.72 -1.54
CA ASN A 389 12.94 -9.68 -0.26
C ASN A 389 13.65 -10.52 0.80
N ALA A 390 14.17 -11.70 0.43
CA ALA A 390 14.89 -12.57 1.37
C ALA A 390 16.14 -11.88 1.93
N ARG A 391 16.95 -11.28 1.04
CA ARG A 391 18.16 -10.50 1.41
C ARG A 391 17.81 -9.32 2.32
N LEU A 392 16.71 -8.64 2.00
CA LEU A 392 16.26 -7.48 2.76
C LEU A 392 15.78 -7.87 4.16
N ILE A 393 15.03 -8.98 4.28
CA ILE A 393 14.58 -9.53 5.57
C ILE A 393 15.76 -9.97 6.42
N GLU A 394 16.76 -10.64 5.83
CA GLU A 394 17.97 -11.08 6.53
C GLU A 394 18.74 -9.88 7.09
N ALA A 395 18.94 -8.83 6.28
CA ALA A 395 19.61 -7.61 6.71
C ALA A 395 18.87 -6.87 7.83
N ALA A 396 17.54 -6.74 7.74
CA ALA A 396 16.73 -6.12 8.78
C ALA A 396 16.75 -6.94 10.09
N ARG A 397 16.62 -8.27 10.00
CA ARG A 397 16.70 -9.16 11.17
C ARG A 397 18.08 -9.14 11.82
N GLY A 398 19.16 -9.00 11.04
CA GLY A 398 20.52 -8.87 11.57
C GLY A 398 20.66 -7.73 12.58
N VAL A 399 19.98 -6.61 12.34
CA VAL A 399 19.96 -5.45 13.26
C VAL A 399 18.93 -5.64 14.38
N LEU A 400 17.72 -6.11 14.05
CA LEU A 400 16.60 -6.14 15.00
C LEU A 400 16.67 -7.28 16.02
N ASN A 401 17.31 -8.41 15.69
CA ASN A 401 17.39 -9.57 16.58
C ASN A 401 18.15 -9.29 17.87
N GLU A 402 19.05 -8.30 17.89
CA GLU A 402 19.77 -7.87 19.10
C GLU A 402 18.81 -7.25 20.14
N PHE A 403 17.74 -6.60 19.68
CA PHE A 403 16.77 -5.92 20.55
C PHE A 403 15.50 -6.74 20.78
N CYS A 404 14.95 -7.35 19.73
CA CYS A 404 13.71 -8.11 19.77
C CYS A 404 13.83 -9.42 18.97
N PRO A 405 13.85 -10.58 19.65
CA PRO A 405 13.92 -11.87 18.97
C PRO A 405 12.62 -12.23 18.23
N ASP A 406 11.46 -11.68 18.63
CA ASP A 406 10.16 -11.87 17.96
C ASP A 406 9.97 -10.86 16.83
N THR A 407 10.88 -10.93 15.84
CA THR A 407 10.80 -10.14 14.60
C THR A 407 10.34 -11.01 13.44
N TYR A 408 9.16 -10.71 12.88
CA TYR A 408 8.60 -11.44 11.74
C TYR A 408 8.24 -10.50 10.60
N VAL A 409 8.83 -10.73 9.42
CA VAL A 409 8.59 -9.94 8.21
C VAL A 409 7.99 -10.84 7.13
N TYR A 410 6.82 -10.46 6.64
CA TYR A 410 6.13 -11.13 5.55
C TYR A 410 6.74 -10.76 4.20
N SER A 411 6.93 -11.72 3.30
CA SER A 411 7.42 -11.47 1.93
C SER A 411 6.26 -11.47 0.96
N ASP A 412 6.07 -10.36 0.25
CA ASP A 412 5.06 -10.18 -0.79
C ASP A 412 5.75 -9.93 -2.14
N VAL A 413 5.51 -10.82 -3.11
CA VAL A 413 6.08 -10.73 -4.45
C VAL A 413 4.95 -10.54 -5.44
N SER A 414 4.94 -9.38 -6.08
CA SER A 414 3.92 -9.00 -7.06
C SER A 414 4.54 -8.82 -8.45
N SER A 415 3.79 -9.21 -9.47
CA SER A 415 4.16 -8.94 -10.86
C SER A 415 4.02 -7.45 -11.17
N ALA A 416 4.81 -6.95 -12.14
CA ALA A 416 4.79 -5.53 -12.52
C ALA A 416 3.41 -5.10 -13.01
N PRO A 417 2.89 -3.92 -12.59
CA PRO A 417 1.68 -3.37 -13.15
C PRO A 417 1.87 -2.97 -14.62
N LEU A 418 0.81 -3.19 -15.39
CA LEU A 418 0.74 -2.86 -16.81
C LEU A 418 -0.18 -1.66 -16.99
N ILE A 419 0.38 -0.56 -17.48
CA ILE A 419 -0.39 0.64 -17.85
C ILE A 419 -0.57 0.64 -19.36
N SER A 420 -1.76 1.05 -19.82
CA SER A 420 -2.03 1.32 -21.23
C SER A 420 -1.19 2.50 -21.71
N ALA A 421 -0.24 2.23 -22.60
CA ALA A 421 0.59 3.23 -23.23
C ALA A 421 0.41 3.08 -24.74
N PRO A 422 -0.61 3.72 -25.34
CA PRO A 422 -0.87 3.59 -26.76
C PRO A 422 0.31 4.16 -27.55
N GLU A 423 1.03 3.30 -28.25
CA GLU A 423 2.08 3.72 -29.19
C GLU A 423 1.43 3.98 -30.55
N ARG A 424 2.02 4.89 -31.34
CA ARG A 424 1.52 5.27 -32.68
C ARG A 424 1.29 4.07 -33.61
N ASN A 425 2.02 2.96 -33.40
CA ASN A 425 1.91 1.72 -34.17
C ASN A 425 1.09 0.62 -33.49
N ASN A 426 0.76 0.73 -32.20
CA ASN A 426 -0.04 -0.27 -31.50
C ASN A 426 -0.90 0.39 -30.39
N PRO A 427 -2.20 0.61 -30.64
CA PRO A 427 -3.10 1.26 -29.68
C PRO A 427 -3.37 0.42 -28.42
N SER A 428 -3.03 -0.88 -28.43
CA SER A 428 -3.16 -1.79 -27.28
C SER A 428 -1.84 -2.05 -26.54
N ALA A 429 -0.78 -1.29 -26.83
CA ALA A 429 0.50 -1.45 -26.16
C ALA A 429 0.39 -1.17 -24.66
N LYS A 430 0.98 -2.07 -23.87
CA LYS A 430 1.03 -1.99 -22.40
C LYS A 430 2.48 -1.85 -21.95
N LYS A 431 2.74 -0.85 -21.12
CA LYS A 431 4.07 -0.60 -20.55
C LYS A 431 4.14 -1.13 -19.12
N LYS A 432 5.19 -1.88 -18.82
CA LYS A 432 5.54 -2.26 -17.44
C LYS A 432 6.05 -1.03 -16.72
N THR A 433 5.47 -0.75 -15.56
CA THR A 433 5.75 0.44 -14.74
C THR A 433 5.84 0.03 -13.27
N GLY A 434 6.29 0.93 -12.40
CA GLY A 434 6.34 0.72 -10.95
C GLY A 434 7.15 -0.49 -10.49
N LEU A 435 8.35 -0.65 -11.05
CA LEU A 435 9.32 -1.68 -10.65
C LEU A 435 10.05 -1.26 -9.38
N GLY A 436 10.32 -2.20 -8.49
CA GLY A 436 11.23 -1.98 -7.36
C GLY A 436 10.92 -2.89 -6.19
N PHE A 437 11.44 -2.53 -5.02
CA PHE A 437 11.18 -3.25 -3.78
C PHE A 437 11.22 -2.29 -2.59
N GLY A 438 10.68 -2.71 -1.46
CA GLY A 438 10.65 -1.89 -0.25
C GLY A 438 10.31 -2.71 0.98
N LEU A 439 10.42 -2.06 2.13
CA LEU A 439 10.16 -2.65 3.43
C LEU A 439 9.35 -1.69 4.27
N SER A 440 8.35 -2.24 4.94
CA SER A 440 7.64 -1.60 6.03
C SER A 440 7.81 -2.42 7.30
N LEU A 441 8.20 -1.77 8.39
CA LEU A 441 8.32 -2.37 9.70
C LEU A 441 7.40 -1.64 10.68
N VAL A 442 6.79 -2.41 11.57
CA VAL A 442 5.94 -1.92 12.66
C VAL A 442 6.33 -2.62 13.94
N ALA A 443 6.71 -1.83 14.95
CA ALA A 443 6.94 -2.31 16.30
C ALA A 443 5.65 -2.16 17.13
N GLU A 444 5.22 -3.25 17.76
CA GLU A 444 4.02 -3.26 18.61
C GLU A 444 4.42 -3.29 20.09
N ALA A 445 3.93 -2.32 20.85
CA ALA A 445 4.07 -2.28 22.30
C ALA A 445 2.97 -3.07 23.03
N ASN A 446 3.22 -3.42 24.29
CA ASN A 446 2.25 -4.09 25.15
C ASN A 446 0.98 -3.26 25.44
N THR A 447 1.08 -1.93 25.37
CA THR A 447 -0.03 -0.96 25.54
C THR A 447 -0.88 -0.79 24.28
N GLY A 448 -0.46 -1.38 23.15
CA GLY A 448 -1.11 -1.20 21.84
C GLY A 448 -0.56 0.00 21.04
N VAL A 449 0.47 0.68 21.54
CA VAL A 449 1.22 1.71 20.78
C VAL A 449 1.98 1.06 19.64
N LEU A 450 1.99 1.74 18.48
CA LEU A 450 2.61 1.27 17.25
C LEU A 450 3.62 2.30 16.75
N TYR A 451 4.85 1.84 16.52
CA TYR A 451 5.88 2.63 15.82
C TYR A 451 6.07 2.05 14.44
N SER A 452 6.25 2.91 13.44
CA SER A 452 6.35 2.48 12.05
C SER A 452 7.50 3.17 11.34
N ALA A 453 8.21 2.42 10.51
CA ALA A 453 9.17 2.95 9.55
C ALA A 453 8.99 2.25 8.21
N ASP A 454 9.15 2.99 7.13
CA ASP A 454 9.13 2.44 5.79
C ASP A 454 10.17 3.09 4.89
N ILE A 455 10.69 2.27 3.98
CA ILE A 455 11.62 2.71 2.95
C ILE A 455 11.35 1.93 1.66
N ALA A 456 11.44 2.64 0.54
CA ALA A 456 11.35 2.04 -0.79
C ALA A 456 12.64 2.28 -1.57
N SER A 457 12.92 1.41 -2.53
CA SER A 457 14.00 1.61 -3.48
C SER A 457 13.76 2.89 -4.31
N PRO A 458 14.78 3.73 -4.52
CA PRO A 458 14.63 4.92 -5.35
C PRO A 458 14.29 4.54 -6.81
N PRO A 459 13.50 5.36 -7.52
CA PRO A 459 13.01 5.08 -8.87
C PRO A 459 14.11 4.97 -9.94
N GLN A 460 15.28 5.58 -9.70
CA GLN A 460 16.44 5.53 -10.59
C GLN A 460 17.37 4.35 -10.28
N GLY A 461 17.07 3.55 -9.25
CA GLY A 461 17.84 2.39 -8.83
C GLY A 461 19.19 2.75 -8.20
N GLY A 462 19.95 1.73 -7.83
CA GLY A 462 21.35 1.86 -7.42
C GLY A 462 21.68 1.46 -5.99
N GLU A 463 20.69 1.15 -5.15
CA GLU A 463 20.94 0.69 -3.77
C GLU A 463 20.74 -0.82 -3.62
N PRO A 464 21.66 -1.52 -2.92
CA PRO A 464 21.49 -2.94 -2.64
C PRO A 464 20.38 -3.16 -1.60
N PRO A 465 19.63 -4.28 -1.68
CA PRO A 465 18.51 -4.56 -0.79
C PRO A 465 18.93 -4.69 0.68
N GLU A 466 20.17 -5.10 0.96
CA GLU A 466 20.69 -5.22 2.33
C GLU A 466 20.82 -3.86 3.01
N ASP A 467 21.31 -2.85 2.28
CA ASP A 467 21.50 -1.51 2.85
C ASP A 467 20.15 -0.84 3.09
N LEU A 468 19.17 -1.04 2.20
CA LEU A 468 17.80 -0.60 2.43
C LEU A 468 17.17 -1.28 3.65
N GLY A 469 17.40 -2.60 3.83
CA GLY A 469 16.93 -3.33 5.02
C GLY A 469 17.52 -2.79 6.32
N LYS A 470 18.83 -2.50 6.34
CA LYS A 470 19.51 -1.88 7.49
C LYS A 470 19.00 -0.47 7.78
N LYS A 471 18.87 0.37 6.75
CA LYS A 471 18.33 1.74 6.87
C LYS A 471 16.93 1.73 7.48
N CYS A 472 16.05 0.84 7.01
CA CYS A 472 14.69 0.70 7.54
C CYS A 472 14.69 0.30 9.02
N ALA A 473 15.55 -0.67 9.40
CA ALA A 473 15.67 -1.10 10.80
C ALA A 473 16.17 0.04 11.70
N LEU A 474 17.15 0.83 11.25
CA LEU A 474 17.65 1.99 11.99
C LEU A 474 16.59 3.09 12.13
N GLN A 475 15.82 3.38 11.07
CA GLN A 475 14.72 4.35 11.13
C GLN A 475 13.61 3.91 12.09
N LEU A 476 13.35 2.60 12.19
CA LEU A 476 12.40 2.08 13.18
C LEU A 476 12.94 2.30 14.60
N LEU A 477 14.22 2.00 14.84
CA LEU A 477 14.84 2.21 16.15
C LEU A 477 14.87 3.71 16.52
N GLU A 478 15.13 4.58 15.56
CA GLU A 478 15.04 6.04 15.73
C GLU A 478 13.60 6.47 16.08
N SER A 479 12.60 5.93 15.39
CA SER A 479 11.18 6.20 15.70
C SER A 479 10.77 5.70 17.09
N VAL A 480 11.40 4.64 17.58
CA VAL A 480 11.19 4.12 18.94
C VAL A 480 11.96 4.95 19.97
N SER A 481 13.17 5.42 19.64
CA SER A 481 13.98 6.22 20.55
C SER A 481 13.46 7.64 20.74
N GLN A 482 12.83 8.21 19.69
CA GLN A 482 12.12 9.50 19.80
C GLN A 482 10.98 9.47 20.84
N GLY A 483 10.60 8.29 21.35
CA GLY A 483 9.72 8.16 22.50
C GLY A 483 8.25 8.52 22.23
N GLY A 484 7.46 8.54 23.30
CA GLY A 484 6.03 8.83 23.26
C GLY A 484 5.13 7.69 22.77
N CYS A 485 3.82 7.93 22.85
CA CYS A 485 2.78 6.95 22.52
C CYS A 485 2.39 6.93 21.02
N VAL A 486 2.90 7.87 20.22
CA VAL A 486 2.48 8.03 18.81
C VAL A 486 3.68 8.44 17.96
N SER A 487 3.86 7.76 16.83
CA SER A 487 4.89 8.12 15.84
C SER A 487 4.58 9.44 15.14
N ALA A 488 5.60 10.11 14.60
CA ALA A 488 5.44 11.37 13.87
C ALA A 488 4.44 11.27 12.71
N VAL A 489 4.37 10.11 12.05
CA VAL A 489 3.43 9.84 10.95
C VAL A 489 1.97 9.80 11.44
N ALA A 490 1.74 9.20 12.61
CA ALA A 490 0.39 9.03 13.15
C ALA A 490 -0.11 10.25 13.92
N ALA A 491 0.80 11.10 14.42
CA ALA A 491 0.48 12.24 15.26
C ALA A 491 -0.58 13.18 14.65
N PRO A 492 -0.49 13.63 13.38
CA PRO A 492 -1.52 14.50 12.82
C PRO A 492 -2.91 13.88 12.80
N THR A 493 -2.98 12.57 12.56
CA THR A 493 -4.25 11.83 12.49
C THR A 493 -4.88 11.73 13.88
N VAL A 494 -4.08 11.37 14.89
CA VAL A 494 -4.52 11.21 16.28
C VAL A 494 -4.98 12.55 16.88
N LEU A 495 -4.17 13.60 16.71
CA LEU A 495 -4.46 14.93 17.26
C LEU A 495 -5.74 15.54 16.64
N SER A 496 -5.94 15.32 15.34
CA SER A 496 -7.16 15.76 14.64
C SER A 496 -8.40 15.01 15.16
N LEU A 497 -8.31 13.68 15.36
CA LEU A 497 -9.41 12.89 15.92
C LEU A 497 -9.73 13.27 17.37
N MET A 498 -8.72 13.60 18.18
CA MET A 498 -8.92 14.09 19.55
C MET A 498 -9.63 15.46 19.57
N ALA A 499 -9.27 16.37 18.65
CA ALA A 499 -9.92 17.67 18.54
C ALA A 499 -11.41 17.55 18.14
N MET A 500 -11.75 16.56 17.30
CA MET A 500 -13.13 16.26 16.89
C MET A 500 -13.91 15.38 17.91
N GLY A 501 -13.26 14.91 18.97
CA GLY A 501 -13.88 14.08 20.02
C GLY A 501 -14.95 14.79 20.83
N SER A 502 -15.51 14.07 21.82
CA SER A 502 -16.41 14.66 22.82
C SER A 502 -15.76 15.84 23.55
N GLU A 503 -16.55 16.67 24.23
CA GLU A 503 -16.11 17.85 25.00
C GLU A 503 -15.28 17.52 26.25
N ASP A 504 -14.59 16.38 26.24
CA ASP A 504 -13.71 15.91 27.29
C ASP A 504 -12.24 16.19 26.92
N VAL A 505 -11.37 16.14 27.93
CA VAL A 505 -9.93 16.35 27.75
C VAL A 505 -9.26 15.03 27.40
N GLY A 506 -8.87 14.85 26.13
CA GLY A 506 -7.97 13.77 25.74
C GLY A 506 -6.53 14.08 26.16
N ARG A 507 -5.78 13.07 26.62
CA ARG A 507 -4.37 13.25 27.03
C ARG A 507 -3.49 12.22 26.34
N ILE A 508 -2.40 12.67 25.73
CA ILE A 508 -1.47 11.80 25.04
C ILE A 508 -0.02 12.17 25.38
N SER A 509 0.80 11.17 25.72
CA SER A 509 2.24 11.37 25.86
C SER A 509 2.89 11.27 24.48
N MET A 510 3.72 12.24 24.13
CA MET A 510 4.44 12.30 22.85
C MET A 510 5.88 12.75 23.10
N GLY A 511 6.83 12.24 22.33
CA GLY A 511 8.21 12.71 22.40
C GLY A 511 8.34 14.18 22.00
N LYS A 512 9.28 14.89 22.61
CA LYS A 512 9.56 16.31 22.32
C LYS A 512 9.84 16.56 20.84
N ASP A 513 10.58 15.67 20.18
CA ASP A 513 10.90 15.78 18.76
C ASP A 513 9.66 15.68 17.87
N VAL A 514 8.71 14.81 18.24
CA VAL A 514 7.47 14.62 17.49
C VAL A 514 6.57 15.86 17.63
N VAL A 515 6.45 16.41 18.84
CA VAL A 515 5.67 17.64 19.11
C VAL A 515 6.32 18.85 18.44
N GLY A 516 7.66 18.89 18.39
CA GLY A 516 8.44 19.95 17.74
C GLY A 516 8.43 19.91 16.22
N SER A 517 7.88 18.86 15.61
CA SER A 517 7.81 18.75 14.15
C SER A 517 6.97 19.86 13.52
N GLU A 518 7.43 20.38 12.39
CA GLU A 518 6.77 21.48 11.67
C GLU A 518 5.31 21.14 11.31
N GLN A 519 5.07 19.87 10.94
CA GLN A 519 3.74 19.39 10.58
C GLN A 519 2.75 19.45 11.75
N VAL A 520 3.17 19.06 12.96
CA VAL A 520 2.31 19.09 14.16
C VAL A 520 2.07 20.52 14.62
N LEU A 521 3.09 21.39 14.56
CA LEU A 521 2.95 22.80 14.90
C LEU A 521 2.03 23.54 13.91
N GLN A 522 2.13 23.23 12.62
CA GLN A 522 1.25 23.80 11.61
C GLN A 522 -0.20 23.33 11.82
N LEU A 523 -0.40 22.04 12.10
CA LEU A 523 -1.73 21.50 12.44
C LEU A 523 -2.33 22.21 13.66
N ALA A 524 -1.53 22.46 14.71
CA ALA A 524 -2.00 23.17 15.89
C ALA A 524 -2.47 24.60 15.57
N ARG A 525 -1.73 25.31 14.70
CA ARG A 525 -2.09 26.66 14.24
C ARG A 525 -3.37 26.64 13.42
N ASP A 526 -3.50 25.68 12.51
CA ASP A 526 -4.65 25.55 11.63
C ASP A 526 -5.92 25.20 12.44
N LEU A 527 -5.84 24.22 13.35
CA LEU A 527 -6.96 23.86 14.23
C LEU A 527 -7.42 25.05 15.09
N ARG A 528 -6.48 25.84 15.61
CA ARG A 528 -6.79 27.08 16.34
C ARG A 528 -7.47 28.10 15.44
N ALA A 529 -7.05 28.23 14.19
CA ALA A 529 -7.67 29.14 13.22
C ALA A 529 -9.11 28.70 12.86
N PHE A 530 -9.38 27.38 12.84
CA PHE A 530 -10.73 26.82 12.72
C PHE A 530 -11.59 26.98 13.98
N GLY A 531 -11.05 27.53 15.06
CA GLY A 531 -11.76 27.76 16.32
C GLY A 531 -11.96 26.49 17.13
N MET A 532 -10.99 25.57 17.06
CA MET A 532 -10.85 24.47 18.02
C MET A 532 -10.14 24.94 19.28
N SER A 533 -10.21 24.15 20.35
CA SER A 533 -9.55 24.46 21.61
C SER A 533 -8.02 24.50 21.47
N GLY A 534 -7.38 25.30 22.32
CA GLY A 534 -5.93 25.29 22.44
C GLY A 534 -5.42 24.02 23.11
N TRP A 535 -4.17 23.66 22.81
CA TRP A 535 -3.52 22.49 23.40
C TRP A 535 -2.81 22.87 24.70
N GLY A 536 -3.01 22.09 25.75
CA GLY A 536 -2.25 22.17 26.98
C GLY A 536 -1.03 21.25 26.92
N LEU A 537 0.17 21.81 27.05
CA LEU A 537 1.42 21.04 27.10
C LEU A 537 1.88 20.96 28.55
N ARG A 538 2.21 19.75 29.01
CA ARG A 538 2.82 19.50 30.31
C ARG A 538 4.00 18.55 30.13
N GLU A 539 5.01 18.67 30.95
CA GLU A 539 6.11 17.70 30.98
C GLU A 539 5.56 16.34 31.41
N GLY A 540 6.01 15.28 30.74
CA GLY A 540 5.66 13.90 31.05
C GLY A 540 6.45 13.33 32.22
N ASP A 541 6.22 12.05 32.50
CA ASP A 541 6.96 11.33 33.54
C ASP A 541 8.43 11.08 33.15
N ASP A 542 8.71 10.98 31.84
CA ASP A 542 10.07 10.86 31.29
C ASP A 542 10.57 12.23 30.78
N GLU A 543 11.88 12.52 30.94
CA GLU A 543 12.48 13.82 30.56
C GLU A 543 12.34 14.15 29.07
N GLU A 544 12.13 13.17 28.20
CA GLU A 544 11.98 13.35 26.74
C GLU A 544 10.53 13.38 26.27
N ASP A 545 9.57 13.12 27.18
CA ASP A 545 8.14 13.04 26.88
C ASP A 545 7.39 14.31 27.30
N VAL A 546 6.39 14.66 26.50
CA VAL A 546 5.46 15.77 26.73
C VAL A 546 4.04 15.26 26.65
N VAL A 547 3.26 15.54 27.69
CA VAL A 547 1.84 15.25 27.74
C VAL A 547 1.07 16.39 27.06
N VAL A 548 0.49 16.06 25.91
CA VAL A 548 -0.41 16.93 25.15
C VAL A 548 -1.85 16.67 25.59
N SER A 549 -2.50 17.70 26.11
CA SER A 549 -3.92 17.70 26.50
C SER A 549 -4.73 18.51 25.49
N ILE A 550 -5.75 17.90 24.90
CA ILE A 550 -6.63 18.53 23.92
C ILE A 550 -8.06 18.42 24.41
N VAL A 551 -8.80 19.54 24.41
CA VAL A 551 -10.23 19.54 24.70
C VAL A 551 -10.98 19.32 23.39
N GLY A 552 -11.75 18.24 23.27
CA GLY A 552 -12.56 18.04 22.06
C GLY A 552 -13.67 19.10 21.96
N LYS A 553 -14.11 19.41 20.74
CA LYS A 553 -15.20 20.39 20.52
C LYS A 553 -16.59 19.74 20.50
N GLY A 554 -16.68 18.41 20.58
CA GLY A 554 -17.96 17.70 20.47
C GLY A 554 -18.57 17.75 19.06
N VAL A 555 -17.74 18.00 18.05
CA VAL A 555 -18.18 18.18 16.67
C VAL A 555 -18.18 16.84 15.96
N GLY A 556 -19.35 16.20 15.96
CA GLY A 556 -19.55 14.86 15.45
C GLY A 556 -20.15 14.81 14.05
N ASN A 557 -20.51 13.61 13.61
CA ASN A 557 -21.18 13.39 12.34
C ASN A 557 -22.54 14.11 12.27
N VAL A 558 -22.61 15.20 11.50
CA VAL A 558 -23.81 16.02 11.29
C VAL A 558 -24.84 15.31 10.39
N GLY A 559 -24.41 14.40 9.52
CA GLY A 559 -25.24 13.80 8.47
C GLY A 559 -26.05 12.57 8.88
N ARG A 560 -25.81 11.99 10.06
CA ARG A 560 -26.45 10.74 10.48
C ARG A 560 -27.85 10.99 11.04
N LYS A 561 -28.88 10.47 10.37
CA LYS A 561 -30.24 10.38 10.94
C LYS A 561 -30.18 9.49 12.18
N ILE A 562 -30.59 10.03 13.33
CA ILE A 562 -30.89 9.24 14.52
C ILE A 562 -32.10 8.39 14.13
N ALA A 563 -31.90 7.08 14.03
CA ALA A 563 -32.93 6.11 13.69
C ALA A 563 -33.64 5.62 14.95
#